data_AF-A0A2N3AK30-F1
#
_entry.id   AF-A0A2N3AK30-F1
#
_cell.length_a   1.000
_cell.length_b   1.000
_cell.length_c   1.000
_cell.angle_alpha   90.00
_cell.angle_beta   90.00
_cell.angle_gamma   90.00
#
_symmetry.space_group_name_H-M   'P 1'
#
loop_
_entity.id
_entity.type
_entity.pdbx_description
1 polymer ?
#
loop_
_entity_poly.entity_id
_entity_poly.type
_entity_poly.pdbx_seq_one_letter_code
_entity_poly.pdbx_strand_id
1 'polypeptide(L)'
;MGIMNWIVQKTMINEARRIAKWARNRYDFVKRENPNLNDTELHIRMVFDIDKFNNLSDEPKNYIRNCYQTIEGLCYMLAMDEGKLKGFMVFRLVQFTKYMDYYLYSLGFKKQTKVQKERILKNMNIYLENWEEITK
;
A
#
# COMPACT_ATOMS: atom_id res chain seq x y z
N MET A 1 -1.93 -9.58 -28.59
CA MET A 1 -1.47 -9.12 -27.26
C MET A 1 -2.59 -8.33 -26.54
N GLY A 2 -3.79 -8.91 -26.36
CA GLY A 2 -5.01 -8.13 -26.00
C GLY A 2 -5.77 -8.61 -24.76
N ILE A 3 -6.00 -9.92 -24.61
CA ILE A 3 -6.88 -10.45 -23.55
C ILE A 3 -6.13 -10.64 -22.21
N MET A 4 -4.94 -11.23 -22.23
CA MET A 4 -4.15 -11.42 -20.99
C MET A 4 -3.78 -10.09 -20.31
N ASN A 5 -3.40 -9.08 -21.08
CA ASN A 5 -3.10 -7.75 -20.55
C ASN A 5 -4.33 -7.12 -19.88
N TRP A 6 -5.50 -7.24 -20.52
CA TRP A 6 -6.75 -6.75 -19.99
C TRP A 6 -7.17 -7.48 -18.69
N ILE A 7 -7.02 -8.80 -18.64
CA ILE A 7 -7.30 -9.59 -17.42
C ILE A 7 -6.39 -9.13 -16.27
N VAL A 8 -5.09 -8.97 -16.53
CA VAL A 8 -4.12 -8.49 -15.53
C VAL A 8 -4.48 -7.09 -15.01
N GLN A 9 -4.82 -6.16 -15.91
CA GLN A 9 -5.26 -4.82 -15.51
C GLN A 9 -6.55 -4.86 -14.67
N LYS A 10 -7.54 -5.65 -15.10
CA LYS A 10 -8.79 -5.79 -14.35
C LYS A 10 -8.56 -6.36 -12.95
N THR A 11 -7.67 -7.34 -12.82
CA THR A 11 -7.25 -7.88 -11.52
C THR A 11 -6.62 -6.80 -10.64
N MET A 12 -5.69 -6.01 -11.16
CA MET A 12 -5.06 -4.92 -10.40
C MET A 12 -6.09 -3.86 -9.94
N ILE A 13 -6.99 -3.44 -10.82
CA ILE A 13 -8.04 -2.45 -10.50
C ILE A 13 -8.99 -2.99 -9.42
N ASN A 14 -9.44 -4.24 -9.57
CA ASN A 14 -10.34 -4.87 -8.60
C ASN A 14 -9.69 -5.03 -7.24
N GLU A 15 -8.40 -5.43 -7.23
CA GLU A 15 -7.65 -5.59 -6.00
C GLU A 15 -7.39 -4.26 -5.31
N ALA A 16 -7.07 -3.21 -6.09
CA ALA A 16 -6.92 -1.85 -5.57
C ALA A 16 -8.21 -1.37 -4.90
N ARG A 17 -9.36 -1.52 -5.58
CA ARG A 17 -10.68 -1.18 -5.03
C ARG A 17 -10.99 -1.97 -3.75
N ARG A 18 -10.72 -3.28 -3.75
CA ARG A 18 -10.99 -4.16 -2.60
C ARG A 18 -10.19 -3.72 -1.37
N ILE A 19 -8.89 -3.50 -1.53
CA ILE A 19 -8.00 -3.10 -0.44
C ILE A 19 -8.32 -1.68 0.03
N ALA A 20 -8.57 -0.72 -0.87
CA ALA A 20 -8.92 0.64 -0.47
C ALA A 20 -10.22 0.70 0.36
N LYS A 21 -11.23 -0.10 -0.01
CA LYS A 21 -12.49 -0.22 0.77
C LYS A 21 -12.22 -0.84 2.15
N TRP A 22 -11.41 -1.88 2.22
CA TRP A 22 -10.98 -2.46 3.49
C TRP A 22 -10.23 -1.42 4.34
N ALA A 23 -9.32 -0.66 3.74
CA ALA A 23 -8.51 0.35 4.41
C ALA A 23 -9.37 1.45 5.03
N ARG A 24 -10.34 2.01 4.30
CA ARG A 24 -11.28 3.00 4.85
C ARG A 24 -12.05 2.47 6.06
N ASN A 25 -12.69 1.31 5.91
CA ASN A 25 -13.48 0.69 6.98
C ASN A 25 -12.63 0.40 8.22
N ARG A 26 -11.40 -0.08 8.02
CA ARG A 26 -10.50 -0.42 9.12
C ARG A 26 -9.89 0.82 9.78
N TYR A 27 -9.50 1.82 8.99
CA TYR A 27 -8.93 3.07 9.49
C TYR A 27 -9.91 3.80 10.39
N ASP A 28 -11.17 3.94 9.97
CA ASP A 28 -12.22 4.60 10.79
C ASP A 28 -12.42 3.91 12.14
N PHE A 29 -12.48 2.58 12.12
CA PHE A 29 -12.61 1.80 13.33
C PHE A 29 -11.40 1.98 14.25
N VAL A 30 -10.19 1.80 13.73
CA VAL A 30 -8.95 1.88 14.52
C VAL A 30 -8.70 3.28 15.05
N LYS A 31 -8.95 4.33 14.27
CA LYS A 31 -8.79 5.72 14.70
C LYS A 31 -9.76 6.09 15.82
N ARG A 32 -11.00 5.58 15.76
CA ARG A 32 -11.99 5.80 16.82
C ARG A 32 -11.57 5.16 18.14
N GLU A 33 -11.09 3.93 18.10
CA GLU A 33 -10.62 3.20 19.28
C GLU A 33 -9.28 3.74 19.81
N ASN A 34 -8.47 4.38 18.95
CA ASN A 34 -7.12 4.83 19.27
C ASN A 34 -6.88 6.28 18.79
N PRO A 35 -7.58 7.28 19.33
CA PRO A 35 -7.58 8.65 18.81
C PRO A 35 -6.19 9.31 18.87
N ASN A 36 -5.37 8.92 19.86
CA ASN A 36 -4.08 9.54 20.15
C ASN A 36 -2.90 8.94 19.36
N LEU A 37 -3.10 7.83 18.64
CA LEU A 37 -2.04 7.25 17.82
C LEU A 37 -1.75 8.14 16.61
N ASN A 38 -0.47 8.18 16.24
CA ASN A 38 -0.05 8.81 14.98
C ASN A 38 -0.42 7.92 13.78
N ASP A 39 -0.36 8.47 12.56
CA ASP A 39 -0.78 7.74 11.35
C ASP A 39 -0.03 6.43 11.13
N THR A 40 1.29 6.39 11.39
CA THR A 40 2.08 5.16 11.20
C THR A 40 1.66 4.07 12.19
N GLU A 41 1.44 4.46 13.45
CA GLU A 41 0.96 3.54 14.49
C GLU A 41 -0.46 3.03 14.19
N LEU A 42 -1.33 3.90 13.68
CA LEU A 42 -2.66 3.52 13.23
C LEU A 42 -2.59 2.50 12.09
N HIS A 43 -1.76 2.75 11.08
CA HIS A 43 -1.55 1.82 9.96
C HIS A 43 -1.05 0.46 10.45
N ILE A 44 -0.07 0.44 11.35
CA ILE A 44 0.40 -0.81 11.98
C ILE A 44 -0.75 -1.51 12.72
N ARG A 45 -1.54 -0.77 13.52
CA ARG A 45 -2.67 -1.32 14.30
C ARG A 45 -3.82 -1.83 13.43
N MET A 46 -3.94 -1.37 12.18
CA MET A 46 -4.93 -1.89 11.23
C MET A 46 -4.69 -3.35 10.88
N VAL A 47 -3.42 -3.79 10.87
CA VAL A 47 -2.99 -5.13 10.43
C VAL A 47 -2.51 -5.98 11.61
N PHE A 48 -1.75 -5.40 12.52
CA PHE A 48 -1.07 -6.10 13.60
C PHE A 48 -1.68 -5.82 14.97
N ASP A 49 -1.57 -6.82 15.83
CA ASP A 49 -1.60 -6.53 17.26
C ASP A 49 -0.29 -5.84 17.67
N ILE A 50 -0.36 -4.78 18.50
CA ILE A 50 0.84 -4.00 18.88
C ILE A 50 1.84 -4.88 19.62
N ASP A 51 1.38 -5.80 20.47
CA ASP A 51 2.28 -6.67 21.23
C ASP A 51 2.97 -7.65 20.29
N LYS A 52 2.22 -8.20 19.32
CA LYS A 52 2.80 -9.05 18.27
C LYS A 52 3.80 -8.29 17.40
N PHE A 53 3.47 -7.05 17.03
CA PHE A 53 4.35 -6.20 16.24
C PHE A 53 5.63 -5.84 17.01
N ASN A 54 5.50 -5.58 18.31
CA ASN A 54 6.63 -5.22 19.15
C ASN A 54 7.61 -6.38 19.35
N ASN A 55 7.12 -7.61 19.32
CA ASN A 55 7.90 -8.84 19.43
C ASN A 55 8.58 -9.28 18.11
N LEU A 56 8.37 -8.56 17.00
CA LEU A 56 9.12 -8.81 15.77
C LEU A 56 10.59 -8.42 15.95
N SER A 57 11.48 -9.14 15.26
CA SER A 57 12.88 -8.72 15.14
C SER A 57 13.00 -7.38 14.42
N ASP A 58 14.13 -6.68 14.64
CA ASP A 58 14.30 -5.30 14.20
C ASP A 58 14.17 -5.12 12.69
N GLU A 59 14.69 -6.05 11.89
CA GLU A 59 14.67 -5.96 10.43
C GLU A 59 13.24 -5.95 9.84
N PRO A 60 12.37 -6.95 10.07
CA PRO A 60 10.99 -6.91 9.58
C PRO A 60 10.17 -5.77 10.20
N LYS A 61 10.46 -5.42 11.47
CA LYS A 61 9.79 -4.30 12.15
C LYS A 61 10.10 -2.96 11.47
N ASN A 62 11.37 -2.74 11.11
CA ASN A 62 11.81 -1.55 10.39
C ASN A 62 11.26 -1.52 8.97
N TYR A 63 11.24 -2.67 8.29
CA TYR A 63 10.62 -2.80 6.96
C TYR A 63 9.16 -2.36 6.96
N ILE A 64 8.36 -2.92 7.88
CA ILE A 64 6.94 -2.57 8.02
C ILE A 64 6.77 -1.09 8.35
N ARG A 65 7.52 -0.55 9.33
CA ARG A 65 7.46 0.87 9.71
C ARG A 65 7.73 1.80 8.53
N ASN A 66 8.71 1.44 7.71
CA ASN A 66 9.11 2.24 6.57
C ASN A 66 8.08 2.19 5.43
N CYS A 67 7.39 1.07 5.25
CA CYS A 67 6.32 0.95 4.26
C CYS A 67 5.01 1.58 4.76
N TYR A 68 4.69 1.47 6.05
CA TYR A 68 3.39 1.88 6.61
C TYR A 68 3.37 3.36 7.05
N GLN A 69 4.37 4.16 6.65
CA GLN A 69 4.39 5.61 6.92
C GLN A 69 3.18 6.33 6.30
N THR A 70 2.59 5.75 5.24
CA THR A 70 1.37 6.24 4.59
C THR A 70 0.37 5.10 4.42
N ILE A 71 -0.90 5.46 4.21
CA ILE A 71 -1.95 4.46 3.97
C ILE A 71 -1.73 3.74 2.64
N GLU A 72 -1.17 4.44 1.65
CA GLU A 72 -0.80 3.89 0.35
C GLU A 72 0.25 2.80 0.52
N GLY A 73 1.32 3.06 1.26
CA GLY A 73 2.39 2.08 1.44
C GLY A 73 1.94 0.83 2.20
N LEU A 74 1.05 0.98 3.17
CA LEU A 74 0.36 -0.16 3.78
C LEU A 74 -0.43 -0.96 2.73
N CYS A 75 -1.22 -0.28 1.91
CA CYS A 75 -2.05 -0.93 0.89
C CYS A 75 -1.22 -1.58 -0.23
N TYR A 76 -0.06 -1.00 -0.57
CA TYR A 76 0.88 -1.59 -1.53
C TYR A 76 1.44 -2.89 -0.97
N MET A 77 1.97 -2.88 0.26
CA MET A 77 2.55 -4.09 0.87
C MET A 77 1.52 -5.22 0.98
N LEU A 78 0.29 -4.92 1.40
CA LEU A 78 -0.80 -5.91 1.43
C LEU A 78 -1.10 -6.53 0.07
N ALA A 79 -0.93 -5.78 -1.03
CA ALA A 79 -1.16 -6.29 -2.37
C ALA A 79 0.05 -7.04 -2.94
N MET A 80 1.25 -6.55 -2.68
CA MET A 80 2.48 -6.90 -3.42
C MET A 80 3.39 -7.88 -2.67
N ASP A 81 3.41 -7.86 -1.34
CA ASP A 81 4.27 -8.76 -0.55
C ASP A 81 3.49 -9.94 0.04
N GLU A 82 2.23 -9.68 0.39
CA GLU A 82 1.34 -10.63 1.07
C GLU A 82 0.15 -11.04 0.19
N GLY A 83 -0.09 -10.33 -0.91
CA GLY A 83 -1.33 -10.39 -1.66
C GLY A 83 -1.22 -10.97 -3.06
N LYS A 84 -2.26 -10.70 -3.85
CA LYS A 84 -2.45 -11.27 -5.20
C LYS A 84 -1.45 -10.78 -6.25
N LEU A 85 -0.68 -9.75 -5.96
CA LEU A 85 0.32 -9.20 -6.87
C LEU A 85 1.74 -9.63 -6.49
N LYS A 86 1.89 -10.54 -5.53
CA LYS A 86 3.19 -11.10 -5.18
C LYS A 86 3.85 -11.75 -6.39
N GLY A 87 5.11 -11.37 -6.63
CA GLY A 87 5.91 -11.86 -7.76
C GLY A 87 5.56 -11.21 -9.11
N PHE A 88 4.68 -10.21 -9.15
CA PHE A 88 4.45 -9.46 -10.39
C PHE A 88 5.67 -8.63 -10.77
N MET A 89 5.83 -8.41 -12.07
CA MET A 89 6.91 -7.57 -12.60
C MET A 89 6.80 -6.12 -12.08
N VAL A 90 7.94 -5.49 -11.79
CA VAL A 90 8.06 -4.13 -11.23
C VAL A 90 7.16 -3.12 -11.96
N PHE A 91 7.14 -3.12 -13.30
CA PHE A 91 6.30 -2.17 -14.04
C PHE A 91 4.79 -2.35 -13.77
N ARG A 92 4.31 -3.58 -13.52
CA ARG A 92 2.91 -3.84 -13.14
C ARG A 92 2.63 -3.37 -11.72
N LEU A 93 3.58 -3.55 -10.82
CA LEU A 93 3.48 -3.03 -9.46
C LEU A 93 3.38 -1.50 -9.46
N VAL A 94 4.23 -0.83 -10.27
CA VAL A 94 4.14 0.62 -10.50
C VAL A 94 2.77 1.01 -11.06
N GLN A 95 2.25 0.32 -12.08
CA GLN A 95 0.90 0.57 -12.61
C GLN A 95 -0.18 0.42 -11.53
N PHE A 96 -0.07 -0.60 -10.68
CA PHE A 96 -1.01 -0.82 -9.59
C PHE A 96 -1.03 0.35 -8.61
N THR A 97 0.13 0.96 -8.29
CA THR A 97 0.16 2.11 -7.38
C THR A 97 -0.75 3.24 -7.84
N LYS A 98 -0.87 3.49 -9.16
CA LYS A 98 -1.77 4.51 -9.73
C LYS A 98 -3.24 4.18 -9.41
N TYR A 99 -3.64 2.92 -9.57
CA TYR A 99 -5.01 2.51 -9.26
C TYR A 99 -5.29 2.59 -7.77
N MET A 100 -4.34 2.15 -6.94
CA MET A 100 -4.47 2.22 -5.49
C MET A 100 -4.62 3.67 -5.01
N ASP A 101 -3.72 4.56 -5.45
CA ASP A 101 -3.76 5.98 -5.12
C ASP A 101 -5.10 6.59 -5.47
N TYR A 102 -5.58 6.35 -6.70
CA TYR A 102 -6.89 6.82 -7.15
C TYR A 102 -8.03 6.39 -6.22
N TYR A 103 -8.06 5.11 -5.83
CA TYR A 103 -9.12 4.61 -4.95
C TYR A 103 -9.01 5.13 -3.51
N LEU A 104 -7.81 5.23 -2.96
CA LEU A 104 -7.61 5.81 -1.63
C LEU A 104 -8.04 7.29 -1.58
N TYR A 105 -7.69 8.07 -2.61
CA TYR A 105 -8.03 9.48 -2.66
C TYR A 105 -9.52 9.71 -2.89
N SER A 106 -10.18 8.87 -3.69
CA SER A 106 -11.64 8.94 -3.85
C SER A 106 -12.40 8.56 -2.57
N LEU A 107 -11.75 7.87 -1.63
CA LEU A 107 -12.27 7.57 -0.29
C LEU A 107 -11.84 8.60 0.78
N GLY A 108 -11.26 9.73 0.36
CA GLY A 108 -10.95 10.87 1.23
C GLY A 108 -9.63 10.77 2.00
N PHE A 109 -8.76 9.81 1.68
CA PHE A 109 -7.40 9.80 2.26
C PHE A 109 -6.55 10.95 1.72
N LYS A 110 -5.70 11.50 2.59
CA LYS A 110 -4.72 12.54 2.21
C LYS A 110 -3.72 11.95 1.21
N LYS A 111 -3.42 12.70 0.15
CA LYS A 111 -2.45 12.30 -0.85
C LYS A 111 -1.04 12.25 -0.27
N GLN A 112 -0.33 11.13 -0.47
CA GLN A 112 1.10 11.10 -0.25
C GLN A 112 1.86 11.99 -1.24
N THR A 113 3.01 12.49 -0.80
CA THR A 113 3.96 13.21 -1.65
C THR A 113 4.73 12.23 -2.54
N LYS A 114 5.29 12.75 -3.64
CA LYS A 114 6.20 11.99 -4.52
C LYS A 114 7.35 11.35 -3.73
N VAL A 115 7.97 12.11 -2.84
CA VAL A 115 9.11 11.65 -2.01
C VAL A 115 8.70 10.50 -1.09
N GLN A 116 7.51 10.54 -0.49
CA GLN A 116 7.00 9.43 0.32
C GLN A 116 6.80 8.17 -0.54
N LYS A 117 6.15 8.32 -1.70
CA LYS A 117 5.92 7.21 -2.63
C LYS A 117 7.21 6.55 -3.08
N GLU A 118 8.19 7.35 -3.50
CA GLU A 118 9.51 6.84 -3.92
C GLU A 118 10.24 6.11 -2.80
N ARG A 119 10.17 6.62 -1.56
CA ARG A 119 10.77 5.96 -0.41
C ARG A 119 10.12 4.60 -0.13
N ILE A 120 8.79 4.54 -0.14
CA ILE A 120 8.04 3.29 0.05
C ILE A 120 8.41 2.27 -1.03
N LEU A 121 8.36 2.68 -2.30
CA LEU A 121 8.67 1.78 -3.41
C LEU A 121 10.12 1.28 -3.37
N LYS A 122 11.08 2.14 -2.99
CA LYS A 122 12.47 1.73 -2.76
C LYS A 122 12.59 0.68 -1.65
N ASN A 123 11.91 0.88 -0.52
CA ASN A 123 11.92 -0.11 0.56
C ASN A 123 11.38 -1.46 0.10
N MET A 124 10.30 -1.46 -0.69
CA MET A 124 9.70 -2.67 -1.26
C MET A 124 10.53 -3.30 -2.41
N ASN A 125 11.73 -2.79 -2.70
CA ASN A 125 12.56 -3.20 -3.85
C ASN A 125 11.85 -3.03 -5.21
N ILE A 126 10.92 -2.08 -5.31
CA ILE A 126 10.20 -1.71 -6.53
C ILE A 126 10.83 -0.42 -7.04
N TYR A 127 12.01 -0.55 -7.66
CA TYR A 127 12.68 0.61 -8.25
C TYR A 127 12.54 0.59 -9.77
N LEU A 128 12.03 1.69 -10.31
CA LEU A 128 11.96 1.93 -11.75
C LEU A 128 12.19 3.42 -11.99
N GLU A 129 13.26 3.75 -12.71
CA GLU A 129 13.50 5.12 -13.16
C GLU A 129 12.35 5.59 -14.05
N ASN A 130 11.99 6.87 -13.95
CA ASN A 130 10.91 7.49 -14.74
C ASN A 130 9.55 6.78 -14.64
N TRP A 131 9.26 6.13 -13.50
CA TRP A 131 7.99 5.44 -13.25
C TRP A 131 6.75 6.31 -13.54
N GLU A 132 6.87 7.63 -13.41
CA GLU A 132 5.83 8.60 -13.71
C GLU A 132 5.30 8.46 -15.15
N GLU A 133 6.16 8.16 -16.12
CA GLU A 133 5.80 8.00 -17.53
C GLU A 133 4.92 6.77 -17.77
N ILE A 134 5.14 5.69 -17.00
CA ILE A 134 4.32 4.47 -17.03
C ILE A 134 2.95 4.72 -16.40
N THR A 135 2.87 5.70 -15.51
CA THR A 135 1.65 6.10 -14.82
C THR A 135 0.96 7.32 -15.46
N LYS A 136 1.44 7.87 -16.58
CA LYS A 136 0.64 8.83 -17.37
C LYS A 136 -0.64 8.13 -17.85
#